data_AF-A0A970FM76-F1
#
_entry.id   AF-A0A970FM76-F1
#
_cell.length_a   1.000
_cell.length_b   1.000
_cell.length_c   1.000
_cell.angle_alpha   90.00
_cell.angle_beta   90.00
_cell.angle_gamma   90.00
#
_symmetry.space_group_name_H-M   'P 1'
#
loop_
_entity.id
_entity.type
_entity.pdbx_description
1 polymer ?
#
loop_
_entity_poly.entity_id
_entity_poly.type
_entity_poly.pdbx_seq_one_letter_code
_entity_poly.pdbx_strand_id
1 'polypeptide(L)'
;MFFISINKKVVGLVVFAIVLCLIAICAYSLSVISDTKNKYESVISITRMFDDTHFIAYVADESVQNKKKIEVFDIAKGEVILTKSVNQDIQNEVFNYVKTVKEIYAKVMPFPEKGYVIRVPFDPPRTTDVKLLNDTGIKDFDAVFIILSDKEAPILLILDNNLRPVFYLFNAGVDPLLEYLDLKVEYATMMSTQEL
;
A
#
# COMPACT_ATOMS: atom_id res chain seq x y z
N MET A 1 0.93 -64.43 4.90
CA MET A 1 0.94 -63.85 3.53
C MET A 1 -0.49 -63.45 3.20
N PHE A 2 -0.89 -62.21 3.46
CA PHE A 2 -2.26 -61.73 3.24
C PHE A 2 -2.40 -61.23 1.80
N PHE A 3 -2.99 -62.04 0.92
CA PHE A 3 -3.42 -61.61 -0.41
C PHE A 3 -4.76 -60.88 -0.28
N ILE A 4 -4.69 -59.57 -0.19
CA ILE A 4 -5.86 -58.70 -0.27
C ILE A 4 -6.33 -58.69 -1.73
N SER A 5 -7.44 -59.39 -2.01
CA SER A 5 -8.13 -59.38 -3.31
C SER A 5 -8.93 -58.08 -3.43
N ILE A 6 -8.33 -57.03 -4.00
CA ILE A 6 -9.05 -55.76 -4.28
C ILE A 6 -9.72 -55.84 -5.65
N ASN A 7 -11.00 -55.48 -5.69
CA ASN A 7 -11.78 -55.38 -6.92
C ASN A 7 -11.18 -54.31 -7.85
N LYS A 8 -10.87 -54.67 -9.10
CA LYS A 8 -10.27 -53.77 -10.11
C LYS A 8 -11.06 -52.46 -10.28
N LYS A 9 -12.38 -52.48 -10.09
CA LYS A 9 -13.23 -51.28 -10.14
C LYS A 9 -12.94 -50.30 -8.98
N VAL A 10 -12.66 -50.84 -7.79
CA VAL A 10 -12.32 -50.04 -6.61
C VAL A 10 -10.94 -49.41 -6.77
N VAL A 11 -9.96 -50.15 -7.32
CA VAL A 11 -8.64 -49.58 -7.65
C VAL A 11 -8.78 -48.40 -8.62
N GLY A 12 -9.58 -48.56 -9.69
CA GLY A 12 -9.81 -47.49 -10.66
C GLY A 12 -10.43 -46.24 -10.04
N LEU A 13 -11.38 -46.40 -9.12
CA LEU A 13 -12.02 -45.28 -8.42
C LEU A 13 -11.05 -44.56 -7.49
N VAL A 14 -10.22 -45.31 -6.75
CA VAL A 14 -9.18 -44.73 -5.87
C VAL A 14 -8.15 -43.94 -6.69
N VAL A 15 -7.67 -44.48 -7.81
CA VAL A 15 -6.74 -43.78 -8.69
C VAL A 15 -7.37 -42.51 -9.26
N PHE A 16 -8.64 -42.56 -9.69
CA PHE A 16 -9.37 -41.40 -10.18
C PHE A 16 -9.52 -40.31 -9.10
N ALA A 17 -9.86 -40.69 -7.86
CA ALA A 17 -9.95 -39.76 -6.75
C ALA A 17 -8.59 -39.10 -6.42
N ILE A 18 -7.49 -39.85 -6.50
CA ILE A 18 -6.13 -39.31 -6.33
C ILE A 18 -5.81 -38.28 -7.42
N VAL A 19 -6.13 -38.58 -8.68
CA VAL A 19 -5.91 -37.65 -9.80
C VAL A 19 -6.72 -36.36 -9.62
N LEU A 20 -7.99 -36.45 -9.22
CA LEU A 20 -8.80 -35.27 -8.92
C LEU A 20 -8.22 -34.43 -7.77
N CYS A 21 -7.73 -35.09 -6.72
CA CYS A 21 -7.09 -34.40 -5.60
C CYS A 21 -5.82 -33.66 -6.05
N LEU A 22 -4.99 -34.28 -6.89
CA LEU A 22 -3.80 -33.64 -7.46
C LEU A 22 -4.16 -32.43 -8.34
N ILE A 23 -5.20 -32.54 -9.17
CA ILE A 23 -5.66 -31.41 -10.00
C ILE A 23 -6.13 -30.25 -9.11
N ALA A 24 -6.87 -30.54 -8.03
CA ALA A 24 -7.34 -29.51 -7.09
C ALA A 24 -6.17 -28.82 -6.38
N ILE A 25 -5.16 -29.58 -5.93
CA ILE A 25 -3.94 -29.02 -5.31
C ILE A 25 -3.20 -28.14 -6.32
N CYS A 26 -3.04 -28.59 -7.57
CA CYS A 26 -2.40 -27.79 -8.61
C CYS A 26 -3.17 -26.50 -8.87
N ALA A 27 -4.49 -26.55 -9.01
CA ALA A 27 -5.33 -25.35 -9.22
C ALA A 27 -5.24 -24.38 -8.04
N TYR A 28 -5.29 -24.89 -6.80
CA TYR A 28 -5.11 -24.08 -5.59
C TYR A 28 -3.73 -23.41 -5.56
N SER A 29 -2.66 -24.18 -5.82
CA SER A 29 -1.30 -23.64 -5.86
C SER A 29 -1.15 -22.56 -6.94
N LEU A 30 -1.79 -22.71 -8.10
CA LEU A 30 -1.75 -21.73 -9.18
C LEU A 30 -2.44 -20.42 -8.78
N SER A 31 -3.56 -20.49 -8.07
CA SER A 31 -4.26 -19.32 -7.53
C SER A 31 -3.39 -18.58 -6.51
N VAL A 32 -2.79 -19.29 -5.56
CA VAL A 32 -1.91 -18.69 -4.54
C VAL A 32 -0.68 -18.05 -5.18
N ILE A 33 -0.07 -18.71 -6.18
CA ILE A 33 1.08 -18.18 -6.92
C ILE A 33 0.72 -16.90 -7.67
N SER A 34 -0.49 -16.79 -8.23
CA SER A 34 -0.96 -15.59 -8.92
C SER A 34 -1.07 -14.38 -7.99
N ASP A 35 -1.72 -14.53 -6.84
CA ASP A 35 -1.82 -13.45 -5.84
C ASP A 35 -0.44 -13.06 -5.32
N THR A 36 0.39 -14.08 -5.07
CA THR A 36 1.76 -13.91 -4.60
C THR A 36 2.63 -13.18 -5.63
N LYS A 37 2.43 -13.41 -6.93
CA LYS A 37 3.17 -12.72 -8.00
C LYS A 37 2.91 -11.21 -7.99
N ASN A 38 1.66 -10.78 -7.83
CA ASN A 38 1.34 -9.35 -7.76
C ASN A 38 2.03 -8.69 -6.56
N LYS A 39 2.05 -9.36 -5.41
CA LYS A 39 2.77 -8.91 -4.22
C LYS A 39 4.30 -8.86 -4.42
N TYR A 40 4.88 -9.82 -5.14
CA TYR A 40 6.31 -9.77 -5.45
C TYR A 40 6.64 -8.61 -6.39
N GLU A 41 5.87 -8.40 -7.46
CA GLU A 41 6.08 -7.30 -8.39
C GLU A 41 5.93 -5.93 -7.71
N SER A 42 5.00 -5.80 -6.76
CA SER A 42 4.83 -4.58 -5.97
C SER A 42 6.04 -4.31 -5.09
N VAL A 43 6.47 -5.28 -4.28
CA VAL A 43 7.66 -5.16 -3.44
C VAL A 43 8.88 -4.83 -4.28
N ILE A 44 9.08 -5.48 -5.43
CA ILE A 44 10.17 -5.18 -6.36
C ILE A 44 10.05 -3.74 -6.89
N SER A 45 8.85 -3.28 -7.25
CA SER A 45 8.64 -1.92 -7.75
C SER A 45 8.92 -0.85 -6.68
N ILE A 46 8.52 -1.10 -5.43
CA ILE A 46 8.82 -0.22 -4.30
C ILE A 46 10.32 -0.26 -4.02
N THR A 47 10.97 -1.43 -4.06
CA THR A 47 12.44 -1.59 -3.87
C THR A 47 13.25 -0.90 -4.97
N ARG A 48 12.72 -0.78 -6.19
CA ARG A 48 13.37 -0.01 -7.27
C ARG A 48 13.32 1.50 -7.02
N MET A 49 12.39 1.97 -6.20
CA MET A 49 12.18 3.39 -5.93
C MET A 49 12.72 3.81 -4.56
N PHE A 50 12.82 2.88 -3.61
CA PHE A 50 13.26 3.13 -2.25
C PHE A 50 14.22 2.04 -1.77
N ASP A 51 15.32 2.47 -1.15
CA ASP A 51 16.31 1.57 -0.55
C ASP A 51 16.02 1.24 0.93
N ASP A 52 15.05 1.93 1.56
CA ASP A 52 14.72 1.72 2.97
C ASP A 52 13.82 0.50 3.18
N THR A 53 14.41 -0.57 3.72
CA THR A 53 13.72 -1.86 3.92
C THR A 53 12.53 -1.76 4.90
N HIS A 54 12.58 -0.86 5.90
CA HIS A 54 11.47 -0.70 6.85
C HIS A 54 10.26 -0.08 6.17
N PHE A 55 10.50 0.92 5.31
CA PHE A 55 9.45 1.53 4.52
C PHE A 55 8.84 0.55 3.50
N ILE A 56 9.67 -0.26 2.81
CA ILE A 56 9.16 -1.33 1.92
C ILE A 56 8.21 -2.25 2.70
N ALA A 57 8.65 -2.73 3.87
CA ALA A 57 7.88 -3.64 4.70
C ALA A 57 6.57 -2.98 5.18
N TYR A 58 6.61 -1.71 5.57
CA TYR A 58 5.45 -0.94 6.02
C TYR A 58 4.40 -0.76 4.93
N VAL A 59 4.80 -0.34 3.72
CA VAL A 59 3.87 -0.15 2.59
C VAL A 59 3.28 -1.48 2.11
N ALA A 60 4.08 -2.55 2.12
CA ALA A 60 3.66 -3.88 1.70
C ALA A 60 2.81 -4.63 2.76
N ASP A 61 2.62 -4.06 3.96
CA ASP A 61 1.82 -4.67 5.01
C ASP A 61 0.32 -4.41 4.79
N GLU A 62 -0.34 -5.42 4.22
CA GLU A 62 -1.79 -5.47 3.97
C GLU A 62 -2.59 -6.14 5.10
N SER A 63 -2.05 -6.25 6.32
CA SER A 63 -2.81 -6.87 7.41
C SER A 63 -4.19 -6.19 7.58
N VAL A 64 -5.22 -7.00 7.87
CA VAL A 64 -6.61 -6.52 8.05
C VAL A 64 -6.72 -5.44 9.13
N GLN A 65 -5.79 -5.43 10.08
CA GLN A 65 -5.71 -4.42 11.13
C GLN A 65 -5.25 -3.06 10.61
N ASN A 66 -4.32 -3.03 9.64
CA ASN A 66 -3.84 -1.78 9.03
C ASN A 66 -4.91 -1.13 8.14
N LYS A 67 -5.85 -1.92 7.58
CA LYS A 67 -7.01 -1.38 6.85
C LYS A 67 -7.99 -0.60 7.76
N LYS A 68 -7.81 -0.63 9.07
CA LYS A 68 -8.71 -0.01 10.07
C LYS A 68 -8.02 1.04 10.94
N LYS A 69 -6.81 1.43 10.60
CA LYS A 69 -5.99 2.34 11.40
C LYS A 69 -5.29 3.36 10.51
N ILE A 70 -5.29 4.60 10.96
CA ILE A 70 -4.46 5.66 10.40
C ILE A 70 -3.12 5.58 11.14
N GLU A 71 -2.02 5.52 10.39
CA GLU A 71 -0.69 5.30 10.93
C GLU A 71 0.27 6.39 10.48
N VAL A 72 1.15 6.82 11.38
CA VAL A 72 2.25 7.73 11.06
C VAL A 72 3.55 6.98 11.27
N PHE A 73 4.25 6.76 10.18
CA PHE A 73 5.57 6.16 10.13
C PHE A 73 6.64 7.25 10.17
N ASP A 74 7.55 7.19 11.12
CA ASP A 74 8.69 8.09 11.24
C ASP A 74 9.84 7.53 10.41
N ILE A 75 10.23 8.25 9.36
CA ILE A 75 11.21 7.77 8.39
C ILE A 75 12.59 7.60 9.03
N ALA A 76 12.98 8.51 9.92
CA ALA A 76 14.28 8.45 10.56
C ALA A 76 14.39 7.29 11.57
N LYS A 77 13.28 6.89 12.18
CA LYS A 77 13.23 5.76 13.12
C LYS A 77 12.93 4.41 12.47
N GLY A 78 12.32 4.43 11.28
CA GLY A 78 11.92 3.21 10.58
C GLY A 78 10.74 2.48 11.23
N GLU A 79 9.88 3.19 11.97
CA GLU A 79 8.76 2.58 12.71
C GLU A 79 7.50 3.47 12.76
N VAL A 80 6.36 2.85 13.06
CA VAL A 80 5.09 3.55 13.30
C VAL A 80 5.12 4.17 14.69
N ILE A 81 5.05 5.50 14.75
CA ILE A 81 5.08 6.27 16.01
C ILE A 81 3.71 6.69 16.50
N LEU A 82 2.69 6.65 15.63
CA LEU A 82 1.32 7.02 15.96
C LEU A 82 0.34 6.13 15.22
N THR A 83 -0.70 5.72 15.94
CA THR A 83 -1.81 4.93 15.42
C THR A 83 -3.12 5.51 15.94
N LYS A 84 -4.04 5.87 15.04
CA LYS A 84 -5.40 6.33 15.35
C LYS A 84 -6.43 5.44 14.66
N SER A 85 -7.62 5.32 15.24
CA SER A 85 -8.75 4.71 14.55
C SER A 85 -9.15 5.54 13.34
N VAL A 86 -9.72 4.89 12.31
CA VAL A 86 -10.26 5.59 11.14
C VAL A 86 -11.22 6.71 11.57
N ASN A 87 -11.00 7.89 11.00
CA ASN A 87 -11.82 9.07 11.20
C ASN A 87 -12.28 9.60 9.83
N GLN A 88 -13.58 9.86 9.68
CA GLN A 88 -14.17 10.37 8.44
C GLN A 88 -13.65 11.76 8.05
N ASP A 89 -13.33 12.62 9.03
CA ASP A 89 -12.79 13.95 8.77
C ASP A 89 -11.40 13.85 8.13
N ILE A 90 -10.54 12.98 8.68
CA ILE A 90 -9.22 12.70 8.11
C ILE A 90 -9.35 12.07 6.72
N GLN A 91 -10.25 11.11 6.54
CA GLN A 91 -10.48 10.48 5.24
C GLN A 91 -10.96 11.49 4.19
N ASN A 92 -11.86 12.41 4.56
CA ASN A 92 -12.39 13.41 3.64
C ASN A 92 -11.33 14.45 3.28
N GLU A 93 -10.51 14.87 4.25
CA GLU A 93 -9.36 15.75 4.03
C GLU A 93 -8.37 15.12 3.03
N VAL A 94 -8.00 13.86 3.25
CA VAL A 94 -7.08 13.13 2.37
C VAL A 94 -7.70 12.88 1.00
N PHE A 95 -9.00 12.61 0.93
CA PHE A 95 -9.70 12.50 -0.35
C PHE A 95 -9.73 13.82 -1.13
N ASN A 96 -9.73 14.97 -0.43
CA ASN A 96 -9.56 16.27 -1.06
C ASN A 96 -8.16 16.44 -1.67
N TYR A 97 -7.12 15.87 -1.05
CA TYR A 97 -5.78 15.86 -1.65
C TYR A 97 -5.77 15.10 -2.97
N VAL A 98 -6.43 13.93 -3.01
CA VAL A 98 -6.60 13.16 -4.25
C VAL A 98 -7.29 13.96 -5.34
N LYS A 99 -8.35 14.71 -5.00
CA LYS A 99 -9.08 15.58 -5.96
C LYS A 99 -8.26 16.74 -6.50
N THR A 100 -7.25 17.20 -5.76
CA THR A 100 -6.40 18.34 -6.11
C THR A 100 -5.06 17.92 -6.70
N VAL A 101 -4.92 16.64 -7.05
CA VAL A 101 -3.75 16.13 -7.79
C VAL A 101 -3.57 16.91 -9.09
N LYS A 102 -2.34 17.39 -9.29
CA LYS A 102 -1.97 18.26 -10.40
C LYS A 102 -1.15 17.53 -11.45
N GLU A 103 -0.14 16.79 -11.02
CA GLU A 103 0.82 16.13 -11.91
C GLU A 103 1.42 14.88 -11.27
N ILE A 104 1.87 13.96 -12.13
CA ILE A 104 2.63 12.77 -11.72
C ILE A 104 4.01 13.25 -11.32
N TYR A 105 4.45 12.87 -10.12
CA TYR A 105 5.79 13.15 -9.65
C TYR A 105 6.76 12.12 -10.23
N ALA A 106 7.46 12.50 -11.30
CA ALA A 106 8.34 11.61 -12.07
C ALA A 106 9.83 11.67 -11.67
N LYS A 107 10.18 12.46 -10.65
CA LYS A 107 11.56 12.52 -10.17
C LYS A 107 11.89 11.22 -9.46
N VAL A 108 13.07 10.66 -9.77
CA VAL A 108 13.69 9.63 -8.94
C VAL A 108 14.15 10.33 -7.67
N MET A 109 13.25 10.44 -6.70
CA MET A 109 13.57 11.01 -5.41
C MET A 109 14.16 9.90 -4.54
N PRO A 110 15.41 10.01 -4.06
CA PRO A 110 15.84 9.15 -2.98
C PRO A 110 14.86 9.36 -1.81
N PHE A 111 14.36 8.27 -1.22
CA PHE A 111 13.46 8.36 -0.06
C PHE A 111 14.02 9.39 0.93
N PRO A 112 13.23 10.36 1.42
CA PRO A 112 13.77 11.40 2.28
C PRO A 112 14.37 10.77 3.54
N GLU A 113 15.53 11.24 3.98
CA GLU A 113 16.21 10.72 5.18
C GLU A 113 15.42 11.00 6.47
N LYS A 114 14.56 12.02 6.44
CA LYS A 114 13.75 12.48 7.56
C LYS A 114 12.36 12.88 7.09
N GLY A 115 11.40 12.73 7.99
CA GLY A 115 10.01 13.09 7.75
C GLY A 115 9.06 12.01 8.21
N TYR A 116 7.83 12.08 7.69
CA TYR A 116 6.73 11.21 8.11
C TYR A 116 6.00 10.66 6.90
N VAL A 117 5.54 9.41 6.99
CA VAL A 117 4.56 8.85 6.06
C VAL A 117 3.27 8.58 6.81
N ILE A 118 2.21 9.26 6.38
CA ILE A 118 0.87 9.11 6.94
C ILE A 118 0.09 8.16 6.04
N ARG A 119 -0.28 6.99 6.55
CA ARG A 119 -1.16 6.03 5.86
C ARG A 119 -2.59 6.25 6.29
N VAL A 120 -3.47 6.49 5.32
CA VAL A 120 -4.91 6.66 5.55
C VAL A 120 -5.68 5.60 4.75
N PRO A 121 -6.28 4.60 5.43
CA PRO A 121 -7.04 3.56 4.75
C PRO A 121 -8.46 4.00 4.42
N PHE A 122 -9.06 3.36 3.42
CA PHE A 122 -10.43 3.50 2.96
C PHE A 122 -11.08 2.12 2.84
N ASP A 123 -12.01 1.82 3.76
CA ASP A 123 -12.82 0.61 3.75
C ASP A 123 -14.31 1.01 3.87
N PRO A 124 -15.12 0.89 2.81
CA PRO A 124 -14.78 0.32 1.50
C PRO A 124 -13.82 1.22 0.68
N PRO A 125 -13.16 0.66 -0.36
CA PRO A 125 -12.31 1.44 -1.27
C PRO A 125 -13.04 2.67 -1.84
N ARG A 126 -12.31 3.78 -1.99
CA ARG A 126 -12.84 5.02 -2.57
C ARG A 126 -12.61 5.01 -4.07
N THR A 127 -13.63 5.37 -4.83
CA THR A 127 -13.53 5.61 -6.27
C THR A 127 -13.15 7.07 -6.56
N THR A 128 -12.50 7.29 -7.70
CA THR A 128 -12.09 8.63 -8.16
C THR A 128 -12.36 8.83 -9.64
N ASP A 129 -12.80 10.03 -10.00
CA ASP A 129 -12.96 10.49 -11.38
C ASP A 129 -11.78 11.36 -11.86
N VAL A 130 -10.76 11.54 -11.02
CA VAL A 130 -9.56 12.31 -11.35
C VAL A 130 -8.84 11.68 -12.54
N LYS A 131 -8.86 12.37 -13.67
CA LYS A 131 -8.32 11.89 -14.95
C LYS A 131 -6.89 11.38 -14.83
N LEU A 132 -6.04 12.07 -14.09
CA LEU A 132 -4.63 11.71 -13.96
C LEU A 132 -4.42 10.36 -13.26
N LEU A 133 -5.25 10.04 -12.25
CA LEU A 133 -5.22 8.74 -11.57
C LEU A 133 -5.75 7.64 -12.51
N ASN A 134 -6.84 7.92 -13.20
CA ASN A 134 -7.44 6.99 -14.17
C ASN A 134 -6.46 6.64 -15.31
N ASP A 135 -5.72 7.63 -15.82
CA ASP A 135 -4.70 7.45 -16.87
C ASP A 135 -3.55 6.54 -16.40
N THR A 136 -3.29 6.48 -15.09
CA THR A 136 -2.31 5.57 -14.46
C THR A 136 -2.90 4.22 -14.02
N GLY A 137 -4.18 3.98 -14.29
CA GLY A 137 -4.86 2.72 -13.96
C GLY A 137 -5.49 2.66 -12.56
N ILE A 138 -5.47 3.76 -11.81
CA ILE A 138 -6.11 3.88 -10.49
C ILE A 138 -7.53 4.38 -10.67
N LYS A 139 -8.51 3.50 -10.44
CA LYS A 139 -9.96 3.83 -10.48
C LYS A 139 -10.58 3.85 -9.09
N ASP A 140 -10.10 2.95 -8.25
CA ASP A 140 -10.36 2.88 -6.83
C ASP A 140 -9.04 2.68 -6.07
N PHE A 141 -9.07 2.96 -4.77
CA PHE A 141 -7.94 2.74 -3.87
C PHE A 141 -8.44 2.48 -2.45
N ASP A 142 -7.73 1.62 -1.73
CA ASP A 142 -8.02 1.25 -0.34
C ASP A 142 -7.11 1.94 0.67
N ALA A 143 -6.07 2.64 0.21
CA ALA A 143 -5.22 3.48 1.05
C ALA A 143 -4.57 4.60 0.24
N VAL A 144 -4.29 5.72 0.92
CA VAL A 144 -3.45 6.81 0.43
C VAL A 144 -2.32 7.04 1.43
N PHE A 145 -1.12 7.25 0.91
CA PHE A 145 0.07 7.57 1.69
C PHE A 145 0.47 9.02 1.42
N ILE A 146 0.66 9.81 2.48
CA ILE A 146 1.12 11.19 2.39
C ILE A 146 2.55 11.21 2.92
N ILE A 147 3.50 11.53 2.07
CA ILE A 147 4.92 11.62 2.43
C ILE A 147 5.23 13.08 2.69
N LEU A 148 5.63 13.37 3.92
CA LEU A 148 6.10 14.67 4.38
C LEU A 148 7.62 14.57 4.56
N SER A 149 8.36 15.48 3.94
CA SER A 149 9.81 15.55 4.06
C SER A 149 10.25 16.93 4.54
N ASP A 150 11.49 17.04 4.99
CA ASP A 150 12.11 18.31 5.40
C ASP A 150 12.63 19.14 4.21
N LYS A 151 12.79 18.53 3.03
CA LYS A 151 13.43 19.14 1.85
C LYS A 151 12.49 19.41 0.68
N GLU A 152 11.38 18.67 0.60
CA GLU A 152 10.45 18.74 -0.52
C GLU A 152 9.00 18.92 -0.06
N ALA A 153 8.19 19.46 -0.97
CA ALA A 153 6.76 19.59 -0.77
C ALA A 153 6.10 18.21 -0.52
N PRO A 154 4.96 18.18 0.19
CA PRO A 154 4.22 16.95 0.41
C PRO A 154 3.86 16.25 -0.90
N ILE A 155 4.04 14.94 -0.94
CA ILE A 155 3.68 14.12 -2.10
C ILE A 155 2.69 13.03 -1.68
N LEU A 156 1.76 12.72 -2.59
CA LEU A 156 0.86 11.58 -2.44
C LEU A 156 1.48 10.35 -3.09
N LEU A 157 1.38 9.23 -2.41
CA LEU A 157 1.64 7.90 -2.93
C LEU A 157 0.33 7.11 -2.92
N ILE A 158 -0.05 6.59 -4.07
CA ILE A 158 -1.18 5.68 -4.25
C ILE A 158 -0.69 4.46 -4.99
N LEU A 159 -1.11 3.28 -4.56
CA LEU A 159 -0.78 2.03 -5.23
C LEU A 159 -1.82 1.76 -6.33
N ASP A 160 -1.36 1.37 -7.51
CA ASP A 160 -2.26 0.94 -8.58
C ASP A 160 -2.82 -0.47 -8.34
N ASN A 161 -3.64 -0.98 -9.25
CA ASN A 161 -4.25 -2.31 -9.14
C ASN A 161 -3.23 -3.47 -9.11
N ASN A 162 -1.99 -3.22 -9.52
CA ASN A 162 -0.88 -4.17 -9.42
C ASN A 162 0.02 -3.86 -8.21
N LEU A 163 -0.47 -3.05 -7.27
CA LEU A 163 0.20 -2.57 -6.08
C LEU A 163 1.48 -1.77 -6.38
N ARG A 164 1.61 -1.20 -7.58
CA ARG A 164 2.79 -0.41 -7.97
C ARG A 164 2.63 1.02 -7.45
N PRO A 165 3.68 1.60 -6.86
CA PRO A 165 3.63 2.96 -6.34
C PRO A 165 3.54 3.99 -7.47
N VAL A 166 2.59 4.92 -7.36
CA VAL A 166 2.47 6.08 -8.23
C VAL A 166 2.44 7.35 -7.36
N PHE A 167 3.29 8.31 -7.70
CA PHE A 167 3.46 9.54 -6.93
C PHE A 167 2.81 10.73 -7.60
N TYR A 168 2.23 11.61 -6.79
CA TYR A 168 1.56 12.82 -7.27
C TYR A 168 1.91 14.04 -6.45
N LEU A 169 2.02 15.16 -7.14
CA LEU A 169 1.91 16.48 -6.51
C LEU A 169 0.44 16.87 -6.44
N PHE A 170 0.05 17.51 -5.34
CA PHE A 170 -1.31 17.98 -5.09
C PHE A 170 -1.29 19.42 -4.56
N ASN A 171 -2.42 20.10 -4.68
CA ASN A 171 -2.55 21.51 -4.28
C ASN A 171 -3.45 21.66 -3.06
N ALA A 172 -2.94 21.25 -1.89
CA ALA A 172 -3.58 21.46 -0.61
C ALA A 172 -2.55 21.59 0.51
N GLY A 173 -2.86 22.39 1.53
CA GLY A 173 -2.05 22.46 2.76
C GLY A 173 -2.26 21.21 3.61
N VAL A 174 -1.20 20.74 4.26
CA VAL A 174 -1.25 19.54 5.13
C VAL A 174 -1.55 19.88 6.59
N ASP A 175 -1.55 21.16 6.96
CA ASP A 175 -1.78 21.60 8.34
C ASP A 175 -3.06 21.02 8.97
N PRO A 176 -4.22 20.99 8.28
CA PRO A 176 -5.43 20.39 8.85
C PRO A 176 -5.26 18.91 9.19
N LEU A 177 -4.58 18.14 8.32
CA LEU A 177 -4.29 16.73 8.56
C LEU A 177 -3.37 16.56 9.79
N LEU A 178 -2.36 17.41 9.92
CA LEU A 178 -1.44 17.39 11.06
C LEU A 178 -2.14 17.69 12.38
N GLU A 179 -3.05 18.67 12.37
CA GLU A 179 -3.89 19.00 13.52
C GLU A 179 -4.79 17.83 13.92
N TYR A 180 -5.50 17.19 12.98
CA TYR A 180 -6.31 16.01 13.28
C TYR A 180 -5.50 14.86 13.90
N LEU A 181 -4.22 14.76 13.51
CA LEU A 181 -3.31 13.73 14.01
C LEU A 181 -2.64 14.11 15.32
N ASP A 182 -2.81 15.34 15.82
CA ASP A 182 -2.03 15.89 16.93
C ASP A 182 -0.51 15.78 16.67
N LEU A 183 -0.11 15.77 15.40
CA LEU A 183 1.28 15.59 15.00
C LEU A 183 1.96 16.96 15.05
N LYS A 184 2.77 17.17 16.09
CA LYS A 184 3.67 18.33 16.16
C LYS A 184 4.83 18.12 15.20
N VAL A 185 4.61 18.44 13.95
CA VAL A 185 5.67 18.43 12.95
C VAL A 185 6.54 19.66 13.19
N GLU A 186 7.86 19.49 13.27
CA GLU A 186 8.84 20.60 13.19
C GLU A 186 8.87 21.25 11.79
N TYR A 187 7.74 21.23 11.06
CA TYR A 187 7.61 21.70 9.69
C TYR A 187 7.88 23.21 9.59
N ALA A 188 7.41 23.97 10.59
CA ALA A 188 7.60 25.42 10.67
C ALA A 188 9.06 25.82 10.92
N THR A 189 9.86 25.00 11.60
CA THR A 189 11.29 25.25 11.78
C THR A 189 12.08 24.86 10.52
N MET A 190 11.64 23.83 9.80
CA MET A 190 12.30 23.28 8.62
C MET A 190 12.19 24.18 7.36
N MET A 191 11.08 24.89 7.15
CA MET A 191 10.99 25.90 6.07
C MET A 191 11.64 27.25 6.44
N SER A 192 11.78 27.59 7.73
CA SER A 192 12.37 28.86 8.17
C SER A 192 13.90 28.94 8.02
N THR A 193 14.58 27.81 7.84
CA THR A 193 16.06 27.76 7.74
C THR A 193 16.57 27.93 6.30
N GLN A 194 15.69 28.19 5.34
CA GLN A 194 16.07 28.55 3.95
C GLN A 194 15.99 30.05 3.64
N GLU A 195 15.67 30.90 4.62
CA GLU A 195 15.74 32.36 4.49
C GLU A 195 16.75 33.03 5.46
N LEU A 196 17.86 32.36 5.78
CA LEU A 196 19.02 33.02 6.41
C LEU A 196 20.36 32.65 5.78
#